data_AF-A0A5D8YQA9-F1
#
_entry.id   AF-A0A5D8YQA9-F1
#
_cell.length_a   1.000
_cell.length_b   1.000
_cell.length_c   1.000
_cell.angle_alpha   90.00
_cell.angle_beta   90.00
_cell.angle_gamma   90.00
#
_symmetry.space_group_name_H-M   'P 1'
#
loop_
_entity.id
_entity.type
_entity.pdbx_description
1 polymer ?
#
loop_
_entity_poly.entity_id
_entity_poly.type
_entity_poly.pdbx_seq_one_letter_code
_entity_poly.pdbx_strand_id
1 'polypeptide(L)' 'MKVEADELVFFRENGPRNLAALIHETTGINRSTINNELTRIKSNYNPKVIGEARRIIKALKGIEYTSRVTA' A
#
# COMPACT_ATOMS: atom_id res chain seq x y z
N MET A 1 6.25 10.91 2.35
CA MET A 1 6.41 9.86 3.39
C MET A 1 7.32 8.80 2.82
N LYS A 2 8.25 8.27 3.62
CA LYS A 2 9.16 7.18 3.20
C LYS A 2 8.47 5.84 3.49
N VAL A 3 8.36 4.97 2.49
CA VAL A 3 7.80 3.61 2.61
C VAL A 3 8.95 2.64 2.55
N GLU A 4 8.95 1.68 3.46
CA GLU A 4 10.01 0.70 3.56
C GLU A 4 9.79 -0.44 2.55
N ALA A 5 10.86 -1.13 2.17
CA ALA A 5 10.79 -2.18 1.15
C ALA A 5 9.94 -3.39 1.61
N ASP A 6 10.03 -3.73 2.89
CA ASP A 6 9.22 -4.74 3.57
C ASP A 6 7.74 -4.36 3.61
N GLU A 7 7.40 -3.09 3.71
CA GLU A 7 6.01 -2.62 3.57
C GLU A 7 5.45 -2.87 2.16
N LEU A 8 6.25 -2.63 1.12
CA LEU A 8 5.84 -2.95 -0.25
C LEU A 8 5.67 -4.46 -0.48
N VAL A 9 6.53 -5.27 0.15
CA VAL A 9 6.39 -6.74 0.15
C VAL A 9 5.10 -7.13 0.87
N PHE A 10 4.83 -6.55 2.04
CA PHE A 10 3.60 -6.77 2.80
C PHE A 10 2.36 -6.48 1.94
N PHE A 11 2.32 -5.35 1.22
CA PHE A 11 1.21 -5.04 0.32
C PHE A 11 1.06 -6.05 -0.82
N ARG A 12 2.16 -6.57 -1.35
CA ARG A 12 2.16 -7.55 -2.44
C ARG A 12 1.66 -8.93 -1.98
N GLU A 13 2.05 -9.35 -0.79
CA GLU A 13 1.68 -10.65 -0.22
C GLU A 13 0.26 -10.65 0.38
N ASN A 14 -0.18 -9.49 0.87
CA ASN A 14 -1.44 -9.38 1.59
C ASN A 14 -2.55 -8.64 0.84
N GLY A 15 -2.21 -7.87 -0.18
CA GLY A 15 -3.17 -7.19 -1.02
C GLY A 15 -4.04 -8.16 -1.83
N PRO A 16 -5.36 -7.91 -1.95
CA PRO A 16 -6.18 -8.66 -2.90
C PRO A 16 -5.77 -8.32 -4.35
N ARG A 17 -6.08 -9.20 -5.31
CA ARG A 17 -5.74 -9.00 -6.73
C ARG A 17 -6.29 -7.68 -7.31
N ASN A 18 -7.41 -7.19 -6.79
CA ASN A 18 -8.06 -5.95 -7.19
C ASN A 18 -7.72 -4.74 -6.29
N LEU A 19 -6.65 -4.81 -5.46
CA LEU A 19 -6.30 -3.74 -4.51
C LEU A 19 -6.22 -2.35 -5.17
N ALA A 20 -5.61 -2.25 -6.34
CA ALA A 20 -5.51 -0.97 -7.05
C ALA A 20 -6.87 -0.40 -7.50
N ALA A 21 -7.85 -1.26 -7.78
CA ALA A 21 -9.21 -0.82 -8.11
C ALA A 21 -9.92 -0.27 -6.85
N LEU A 22 -9.79 -0.96 -5.71
CA LEU A 22 -10.37 -0.52 -4.43
C LEU A 22 -9.79 0.83 -3.96
N ILE A 23 -8.46 1.02 -4.13
CA ILE A 23 -7.82 2.30 -3.81
C ILE A 23 -8.27 3.38 -4.80
N HIS A 24 -8.46 3.05 -6.08
CA HIS A 24 -8.97 4.01 -7.06
C HIS A 24 -10.38 4.49 -6.72
N GLU A 25 -11.29 3.58 -6.36
CA GLU A 25 -12.67 3.90 -5.99
C GLU A 25 -12.76 4.84 -4.78
N THR A 26 -11.79 4.77 -3.87
CA THR A 26 -11.76 5.58 -2.64
C THR A 26 -11.00 6.89 -2.80
N THR A 27 -9.90 6.90 -3.57
CA THR A 27 -9.00 8.06 -3.68
C THR A 27 -9.16 8.86 -4.96
N GLY A 28 -9.80 8.29 -5.99
CA GLY A 28 -9.83 8.82 -7.36
C GLY A 28 -8.49 8.74 -8.11
N ILE A 29 -7.43 8.21 -7.49
CA ILE A 29 -6.10 8.13 -8.11
C ILE A 29 -6.10 7.05 -9.20
N ASN A 30 -5.44 7.31 -10.33
CA ASN A 30 -5.41 6.40 -11.45
C ASN A 30 -4.73 5.06 -11.07
N ARG A 31 -5.27 3.94 -11.55
CA ARG A 31 -4.81 2.59 -11.18
C ARG A 31 -3.35 2.34 -11.58
N SER A 32 -2.90 2.93 -12.69
CA SER A 32 -1.50 2.88 -13.13
C SER A 32 -0.57 3.54 -12.12
N THR A 33 -0.95 4.72 -11.60
CA THR A 33 -0.23 5.40 -10.53
C THR A 33 -0.20 4.56 -9.28
N ILE A 34 -1.34 4.00 -8.84
CA ILE A 34 -1.41 3.14 -7.66
C ILE A 34 -0.49 1.92 -7.80
N ASN A 35 -0.52 1.23 -8.93
CA ASN A 35 0.36 0.10 -9.17
C ASN A 35 1.84 0.52 -9.11
N ASN A 36 2.20 1.69 -9.62
CA ASN A 36 3.57 2.21 -9.51
C ASN A 36 3.95 2.52 -8.05
N GLU A 37 3.04 3.05 -7.24
CA GLU A 37 3.26 3.30 -5.81
C GLU A 37 3.53 1.99 -5.03
N LEU A 38 2.82 0.91 -5.37
CA LEU A 38 2.85 -0.34 -4.61
C LEU A 38 3.90 -1.35 -5.08
N THR A 39 4.55 -1.11 -6.22
CA THR A 39 5.48 -2.09 -6.83
C THR A 39 6.92 -1.61 -6.98
N ARG A 40 7.18 -0.30 -6.94
CA ARG A 40 8.51 0.28 -7.19
C ARG A 40 9.07 0.97 -5.96
N ILE A 41 10.33 0.69 -5.66
CA ILE A 41 11.09 1.43 -4.65
C ILE A 41 11.41 2.82 -5.19
N LYS A 42 11.12 3.86 -4.41
CA LYS A 42 11.35 5.25 -4.81
C LYS A 42 11.56 6.18 -3.63
N SER A 43 12.04 7.39 -3.93
CA SER A 43 12.39 8.41 -2.94
C SER A 43 11.18 8.97 -2.19
N ASN A 44 10.00 9.00 -2.83
CA ASN A 44 8.77 9.49 -2.20
C ASN A 44 7.54 8.75 -2.73
N TYR A 45 6.62 8.44 -1.83
CA TYR A 45 5.37 7.75 -2.11
C TYR A 45 4.19 8.67 -1.87
N ASN A 46 3.10 8.40 -2.58
CA ASN A 46 1.83 9.07 -2.35
C ASN A 46 1.22 8.58 -1.03
N PRO A 47 1.14 9.43 0.01
CA PRO A 47 0.67 9.00 1.32
C PRO A 47 -0.79 8.52 1.31
N LYS A 48 -1.63 9.01 0.36
CA LYS A 48 -3.01 8.55 0.22
C LYS A 48 -3.08 7.10 -0.26
N VAL A 49 -2.24 6.73 -1.22
CA VAL A 49 -2.21 5.36 -1.76
C VAL A 49 -1.73 4.37 -0.71
N ILE A 50 -0.64 4.71 -0.02
CA ILE A 50 -0.05 3.85 1.02
C ILE A 50 -1.00 3.72 2.21
N GLY A 51 -1.58 4.82 2.67
CA GLY A 51 -2.57 4.81 3.75
C GLY A 51 -3.79 3.96 3.42
N GLU A 52 -4.34 4.10 2.21
CA GLU A 52 -5.47 3.27 1.78
C GLU A 52 -5.11 1.81 1.59
N ALA A 53 -3.91 1.49 1.09
CA ALA A 53 -3.44 0.11 1.00
C ALA A 53 -3.38 -0.56 2.38
N ARG A 54 -2.84 0.13 3.41
CA ARG A 54 -2.85 -0.33 4.81
C ARG A 54 -4.27 -0.54 5.31
N ARG A 55 -5.14 0.46 5.12
CA ARG A 55 -6.54 0.42 5.61
C ARG A 55 -7.31 -0.76 5.01
N ILE A 56 -7.19 -0.98 3.70
CA ILE A 56 -7.88 -2.06 2.99
C ILE A 56 -7.36 -3.42 3.46
N ILE A 57 -6.04 -3.61 3.56
CA ILE A 57 -5.48 -4.89 4.00
C ILE A 57 -5.87 -5.20 5.45
N LYS A 58 -5.83 -4.20 6.33
CA LYS A 58 -6.30 -4.34 7.72
C LYS A 58 -7.78 -4.70 7.79
N ALA A 59 -8.63 -4.07 6.98
CA ALA A 59 -10.06 -4.36 6.94
C ALA A 59 -10.37 -5.77 6.39
N LEU A 60 -9.62 -6.24 5.38
CA LEU A 60 -9.88 -7.52 4.73
C LEU A 60 -9.29 -8.72 5.47
N LYS A 61 -8.09 -8.56 6.04
CA LYS A 61 -7.33 -9.67 6.62
C LYS A 61 -7.15 -9.56 8.14
N GLY A 62 -7.51 -8.43 8.75
CA GLY A 62 -7.30 -8.19 10.18
C GLY A 62 -5.83 -8.01 10.58
N ILE A 63 -4.93 -7.81 9.61
CA ILE A 63 -3.48 -7.67 9.85
C ILE A 63 -3.01 -6.24 9.60
N GLU A 64 -2.06 -5.79 10.41
CA GLU A 64 -1.48 -4.46 10.32
C GLU A 64 0.01 -4.57 10.02
N TYR A 65 0.51 -3.67 9.17
CA TYR A 65 1.95 -3.57 8.95
C TYR A 65 2.59 -2.95 10.20
N THR A 66 3.28 -3.77 10.98
CA THR A 66 4.23 -3.32 12.01
C THR A 66 5.60 -3.23 11.37
N SER A 67 6.03 -2.02 11.00
CA SER A 67 7.44 -1.75 10.67
C SER A 67 8.30 -2.33 11.77
N ARG A 68 9.36 -3.06 11.40
CA ARG A 68 10.38 -3.44 12.37
C ARG A 68 11.06 -2.15 12.83
N VAL A 69 10.52 -1.56 13.89
CA VAL A 69 11.24 -0.53 14.64
C VAL A 69 12.48 -1.22 15.19
N THR A 70 13.62 -1.02 14.53
CA THR A 70 14.91 -1.14 15.20
C THR A 70 14.87 -0.17 16.37
N ALA A 71 14.67 -0.73 17.56
CA ALA A 71 14.92 -0.08 18.83
C ALA A 71 16.39 0.33 18.95
#